data_AF-A0A7K3LDA5-F1
#
_entry.id   AF-A0A7K3LDA5-F1
#
_cell.length_a   1.000
_cell.length_b   1.000
_cell.length_c   1.000
_cell.angle_alpha   90.00
_cell.angle_beta   90.00
_cell.angle_gamma   90.00
#
_symmetry.space_group_name_H-M   'P 1'
#
loop_
_entity.id
_entity.type
_entity.pdbx_description
1 polymer ?
#
loop_
_entity_poly.entity_id
_entity_poly.type
_entity_poly.pdbx_seq_one_letter_code
_entity_poly.pdbx_strand_id
1 'polypeptide(L)' 'MDGDRAEVLLAVSVRTTIAGTVQPEPRRWRMRISLQRTEGGPKVSNIGFVQ' A
#
# COMPACT_ATOMS: atom_id res chain seq x y z
N MET A 1 -5.11 24.86 4.29
CA MET A 1 -4.85 23.46 4.66
C MET A 1 -5.80 22.62 3.83
N ASP A 2 -5.29 21.75 2.97
CA ASP A 2 -6.13 20.87 2.16
C ASP A 2 -6.70 19.75 3.04
N GLY A 3 -7.85 20.02 3.68
CA GLY A 3 -8.54 19.07 4.57
C GLY A 3 -9.01 17.78 3.88
N ASP A 4 -8.84 17.69 2.56
CA ASP A 4 -9.23 16.56 1.74
C ASP A 4 -8.07 15.64 1.34
N ARG A 5 -6.83 15.94 1.76
CA ARG A 5 -5.65 15.11 1.49
C ARG A 5 -5.10 14.46 2.75
N ALA A 6 -4.61 13.24 2.63
CA ALA A 6 -3.88 12.54 3.69
C ALA A 6 -2.70 11.74 3.15
N GLU A 7 -1.67 11.55 3.98
CA GLU A 7 -0.49 10.74 3.71
C GLU A 7 -0.41 9.62 4.75
N VAL A 8 -0.16 8.38 4.31
CA VAL A 8 -0.11 7.21 5.20
C VAL A 8 1.15 6.40 4.90
N LEU A 9 1.89 6.03 5.95
CA LEU A 9 3.01 5.09 5.88
C LEU A 9 2.54 3.66 6.18
N LEU A 10 2.87 2.73 5.29
CA LEU A 10 2.47 1.33 5.37
C LEU A 10 3.71 0.43 5.38
N ALA A 11 3.62 -0.63 6.18
CA ALA A 11 4.50 -1.79 6.08
C ALA A 11 3.65 -3.00 5.71
N VAL A 12 3.98 -3.67 4.60
CA VAL A 12 3.22 -4.81 4.06
C VAL A 12 4.13 -6.02 3.94
N SER A 13 3.60 -7.18 4.30
CA SER A 13 4.23 -8.49 4.08
C SER A 13 3.31 -9.33 3.20
N VAL A 14 3.78 -9.73 2.02
CA VAL A 14 3.02 -10.56 1.08
C VAL A 14 3.59 -11.96 1.06
N ARG A 15 2.74 -12.93 1.40
CA ARG A 15 3.01 -14.35 1.23
C ARG A 15 2.23 -14.84 0.01
N THR A 16 2.96 -15.39 -0.96
CA THR A 16 2.36 -16.06 -2.12
C THR A 16 2.51 -17.57 -1.95
N THR A 17 1.46 -18.32 -2.29
CA THR A 17 1.48 -19.79 -2.28
C THR A 17 1.08 -20.28 -3.66
N ILE A 18 1.93 -21.12 -4.25
CA ILE A 18 1.73 -21.71 -5.57
C ILE A 18 1.82 -23.24 -5.39
N ALA A 19 0.78 -23.96 -5.80
CA ALA A 19 0.72 -25.41 -5.67
C ALA A 19 1.90 -26.09 -6.37
N GLY A 20 2.53 -27.07 -5.72
CA GLY A 20 3.68 -27.78 -6.27
C GLY A 20 5.00 -27.01 -6.25
N THR A 21 5.06 -25.82 -5.66
CA THR A 21 6.31 -25.05 -5.46
C THR A 21 6.74 -25.03 -4.01
N VAL A 22 8.03 -24.88 -3.77
CA VAL A 22 8.55 -24.59 -2.42
C VAL A 22 8.02 -23.22 -2.00
N GLN A 23 7.53 -23.14 -0.77
CA GLN A 23 6.95 -21.92 -0.22
C GLN A 23 7.99 -20.79 -0.24
N PRO A 24 7.76 -19.68 -0.96
CA PRO A 24 8.68 -18.56 -0.97
C PRO A 24 8.65 -17.80 0.35
N GLU A 25 9.78 -17.19 0.69
CA GLU A 25 9.88 -16.22 1.78
C GLU A 25 8.96 -15.01 1.52
N PRO A 26 8.25 -14.49 2.53
CA PRO A 26 7.37 -13.33 2.36
C PRO A 26 8.14 -12.09 1.89
N ARG A 27 7.60 -11.43 0.85
CA ARG A 27 8.13 -10.15 0.36
C ARG A 27 7.63 -9.03 1.26
N ARG A 28 8.54 -8.20 1.77
CA ARG A 28 8.22 -7.07 2.65
C ARG A 28 8.46 -5.76 1.93
N TRP A 29 7.49 -4.85 1.99
CA TRP A 29 7.57 -3.52 1.38
C TRP A 29 7.17 -2.44 2.37
N ARG A 30 7.88 -1.31 2.30
CA ARG A 30 7.46 -0.05 2.91
C ARG A 30 6.88 0.83 1.82
N MET A 31 5.71 1.37 2.07
CA MET A 31 5.01 2.24 1.13
C MET A 31 4.57 3.52 1.81
N ARG A 32 4.44 4.56 1.02
CA ARG A 32 3.68 5.76 1.35
C ARG A 32 2.54 5.87 0.35
N ILE A 33 1.33 6.05 0.84
CA ILE A 33 0.16 6.29 -0.02
C ILE A 33 -0.41 7.68 0.27
N SER A 34 -0.77 8.35 -0.81
CA SER A 34 -1.52 9.60 -0.75
C SER A 34 -3.00 9.29 -0.96
N LEU A 35 -3.85 9.90 -0.16
CA LEU A 35 -5.30 9.79 -0.24
C LEU A 35 -5.91 11.14 -0.61
N GLN A 36 -7.00 11.09 -1.38
CA GLN A 36 -7.83 12.23 -1.73
C GLN A 36 -9.29 11.89 -1.39
N ARG A 37 -10.00 12.78 -0.67
CA ARG A 37 -11.45 12.66 -0.47
C ARG A 37 -12.17 12.91 -1.79
N THR A 38 -13.11 12.01 -2.11
CA THR A 38 -14.08 12.14 -3.21
C THR A 38 -15.49 11.99 -2.65
N GLU A 39 -16.52 12.25 -3.47
CA GLU A 39 -17.93 12.05 -3.07
C GLU A 39 -18.21 10.61 -2.61
N GLY A 40 -17.52 9.63 -3.20
CA GLY A 40 -17.60 8.21 -2.83
C GLY A 40 -16.67 7.78 -1.70
N GLY A 41 -16.07 8.72 -0.97
CA GLY A 41 -15.10 8.46 0.11
C GLY A 41 -13.63 8.63 -0.30
N PRO A 42 -12.67 8.24 0.56
CA PRO A 42 -11.25 8.38 0.28
C PRO A 42 -10.82 7.45 -0.87
N LYS A 43 -10.02 7.97 -1.80
CA LYS A 43 -9.39 7.24 -2.88
C LYS A 43 -7.87 7.41 -2.82
N VAL A 44 -7.13 6.35 -3.19
CA VAL A 44 -5.68 6.43 -3.33
C VAL A 44 -5.36 7.25 -4.58
N SER A 45 -4.59 8.32 -4.42
CA SER A 45 -4.15 9.20 -5.51
C SER A 45 -2.71 8.93 -5.92
N ASN A 46 -1.88 8.35 -5.04
CA ASN A 46 -0.49 8.02 -5.34
C ASN A 46 0.01 6.88 -4.46
N ILE A 47 0.96 6.10 -5.00
CA ILE A 47 1.71 5.08 -4.27
C ILE A 47 3.20 5.33 -4.49
N GLY A 48 3.95 5.46 -3.41
CA GLY A 48 5.41 5.53 -3.43
C GLY A 48 6.03 4.43 -2.57
N PHE A 49 7.16 3.88 -3.03
CA PHE A 49 7.98 2.96 -2.24
C PHE A 49 9.01 3.76 -1.45
N VAL A 50 9.22 3.39 -0.19
CA VAL A 50 10.23 4.02 0.67
C VAL A 50 11.45 3.10 0.70
N GLN A 51 12.61 3.63 0.28
CA GLN A 51 13.90 2.94 0.33
C GLN A 51 14.46 2.94 1.76
#